data_AF-A0A261Q9B6-F1
#
_entry.id   AF-A0A261Q9B6-F1
#
_cell.length_a   1.000
_cell.length_b   1.000
_cell.length_c   1.000
_cell.angle_alpha   90.00
_cell.angle_beta   90.00
_cell.angle_gamma   90.00
#
_symmetry.space_group_name_H-M   'P 1'
#
loop_
_entity.id
_entity.type
_entity.pdbx_description
1 polymer ?
#
loop_
_entity_poly.entity_id
_entity_poly.type
_entity_poly.pdbx_seq_one_letter_code
_entity_poly.pdbx_strand_id
1 'polypeptide(L)'
;METIITKSVFFTYLNGQATVHQKQQIGQWLMNPINQEQYFTWLDEWERQSLQMQTNQDKAWETITNQLENTSHAPLQVLPRQRFPLNLYGLAVSLLACVLIAGYLFKDQWQIKTLKTQPGEVRTLELPDGSQVILNSNSTLSYNRFSFKNQRNIQLTGEAEFNANIKKTTLLSGSTPPT
;
A
#
# COMPACT_ATOMS: atom_id res chain seq x y z
N MET A 1 23.92 65.44 -7.42
CA MET A 1 23.16 65.68 -8.67
C MET A 1 21.69 65.53 -8.30
N GLU A 2 20.90 66.60 -8.40
CA GLU A 2 19.47 66.53 -8.08
C GLU A 2 18.76 65.68 -9.15
N THR A 3 18.25 64.52 -8.75
CA THR A 3 17.49 63.65 -9.66
C THR A 3 16.07 64.17 -9.76
N ILE A 4 15.80 64.97 -10.80
CA ILE A 4 14.46 65.46 -11.10
C ILE A 4 13.68 64.30 -11.73
N ILE A 5 12.62 63.84 -11.05
CA ILE A 5 11.70 62.82 -11.58
C ILE A 5 10.50 63.49 -12.22
N THR A 6 10.12 63.02 -13.40
CA THR A 6 8.89 63.45 -14.07
C THR A 6 7.69 62.63 -13.56
N LYS A 7 6.54 63.29 -13.35
CA LYS A 7 5.28 62.66 -12.90
C LYS A 7 4.87 61.44 -13.75
N SER A 8 5.12 61.48 -15.06
CA SER A 8 4.84 60.36 -15.97
C SER A 8 5.66 59.11 -15.63
N VAL A 9 6.94 59.25 -15.32
CA VAL A 9 7.83 58.14 -14.92
C VAL A 9 7.37 57.53 -13.60
N PHE A 10 6.92 58.38 -12.66
CA PHE A 10 6.35 57.93 -11.39
C PHE A 10 5.04 57.13 -11.60
N PHE A 11 4.16 57.57 -12.50
CA PHE A 11 2.92 56.84 -12.79
C PHE A 11 3.18 55.51 -13.52
N THR A 12 4.17 55.47 -14.42
CA THR A 12 4.61 54.21 -15.04
C THR A 12 5.17 53.23 -14.01
N TYR A 13 5.84 53.73 -12.96
CA TYR A 13 6.29 52.91 -11.83
C TYR A 13 5.13 52.34 -11.02
N LEU A 14 4.12 53.15 -10.68
CA LEU A 14 2.93 52.69 -9.95
C LEU A 14 2.10 51.66 -10.75
N ASN A 15 2.06 51.78 -12.08
CA ASN A 15 1.43 50.81 -12.97
C ASN A 15 2.24 49.51 -13.17
N GLY A 16 3.40 49.36 -12.50
CA GLY A 16 4.26 48.17 -12.61
C GLY A 16 5.05 48.06 -13.91
N GLN A 17 5.03 49.07 -14.78
CA GLN A 17 5.65 49.08 -16.10
C GLN A 17 7.03 49.77 -16.14
N ALA A 18 7.56 50.21 -14.99
CA ALA A 18 8.85 50.89 -14.95
C ALA A 18 10.04 49.96 -15.23
N THR A 19 10.99 50.49 -16.00
CA THR A 19 12.28 49.83 -16.29
C THR A 19 13.20 49.82 -15.05
N VAL A 20 14.23 48.98 -15.08
CA VAL A 20 15.21 48.84 -13.98
C VAL A 20 15.88 50.18 -13.64
N HIS A 21 16.27 50.96 -14.66
CA HIS A 21 16.88 52.27 -14.47
C HIS A 21 15.92 53.27 -13.82
N GLN A 22 14.66 53.32 -14.26
CA GLN A 22 13.64 54.21 -13.68
C GLN A 22 13.34 53.88 -12.22
N LYS A 23 13.30 52.59 -11.86
CA LYS A 23 13.16 52.14 -10.47
C LYS A 23 14.31 52.62 -9.59
N GLN A 24 15.54 52.55 -10.11
CA GLN A 24 16.72 53.05 -9.39
C GLN A 24 16.68 54.58 -9.18
N GLN A 25 16.26 55.34 -10.20
CA GLN A 25 16.09 56.78 -10.09
C GLN A 25 15.03 57.16 -9.04
N ILE A 26 13.89 56.47 -9.04
CA ILE A 26 12.82 56.65 -8.03
C ILE A 26 13.33 56.30 -6.63
N GLY A 27 14.08 55.20 -6.48
CA GLY A 27 14.68 54.82 -5.21
C GLY A 27 15.63 55.89 -4.66
N GLN A 28 16.46 56.49 -5.50
CA GLN A 28 17.37 57.59 -5.10
C GLN A 28 16.60 58.87 -4.75
N TRP A 29 15.54 59.19 -5.48
CA TRP A 29 14.70 60.35 -5.20
C TRP A 29 13.93 60.22 -3.88
N LEU A 30 13.47 59.01 -3.54
CA LEU A 30 12.78 58.69 -2.28
C LEU A 30 13.69 58.74 -1.04
N MET A 31 15.01 58.68 -1.21
CA MET A 31 15.96 58.80 -0.07
C MET A 31 15.99 60.21 0.53
N ASN A 32 15.54 61.23 -0.21
CA ASN A 32 15.49 62.60 0.28
C ASN A 32 14.14 62.89 0.96
N PRO A 33 14.12 63.27 2.26
CA PRO A 33 12.88 63.48 3.01
C PRO A 33 12.01 64.63 2.45
N ILE A 34 12.63 65.59 1.75
CA ILE A 34 11.93 66.72 1.08
C ILE A 34 10.95 66.22 0.00
N ASN A 35 11.23 65.06 -0.61
CA ASN A 35 10.42 64.53 -1.71
C ASN A 35 9.20 63.71 -1.24
N GLN A 36 9.05 63.49 0.06
CA GLN A 36 7.96 62.68 0.62
C GLN A 36 6.58 63.30 0.41
N GLU A 37 6.44 64.62 0.56
CA GLU A 37 5.16 65.31 0.31
C GLU A 37 4.71 65.19 -1.15
N GLN A 38 5.66 65.31 -2.07
CA GLN A 38 5.42 65.18 -3.50
C GLN A 38 5.04 63.73 -3.88
N TYR A 39 5.65 62.74 -3.22
CA TYR A 39 5.28 61.33 -3.37
C TYR A 39 3.81 61.09 -3.01
N PHE A 40 3.37 61.56 -1.84
CA PHE A 40 2.00 61.35 -1.39
C PHE A 40 0.98 62.09 -2.28
N THR A 41 1.32 63.28 -2.73
CA THR A 41 0.48 64.05 -3.67
C THR A 41 0.27 63.29 -4.98
N TRP A 42 1.36 62.78 -5.56
CA TRP A 42 1.28 62.02 -6.81
C TRP A 42 0.63 60.65 -6.64
N LEU A 43 0.76 60.03 -5.48
CA LEU A 43 0.08 58.78 -5.16
C LEU A 43 -1.44 58.97 -5.11
N ASP A 44 -1.93 60.00 -4.41
CA ASP A 44 -3.37 60.32 -4.35
C ASP A 44 -3.93 60.68 -5.74
N GLU A 45 -3.21 61.47 -6.52
CA GLU A 45 -3.60 61.77 -7.92
C GLU A 45 -3.66 60.51 -8.79
N TRP A 46 -2.69 59.60 -8.64
CA TRP A 46 -2.68 58.34 -9.36
C TRP A 46 -3.83 57.44 -8.91
N GLU A 47 -4.12 57.32 -7.61
CA GLU A 47 -5.25 56.52 -7.09
C GLU A 47 -6.60 57.05 -7.60
N ARG A 48 -6.79 58.38 -7.61
CA ARG A 48 -7.99 59.00 -8.17
C ARG A 48 -8.18 58.71 -9.67
N GLN A 49 -7.09 58.64 -10.44
CA GLN A 49 -7.13 58.34 -11.86
C GLN A 49 -7.21 56.84 -12.15
N SER A 50 -6.56 55.99 -11.35
CA SER A 50 -6.52 54.54 -11.53
C SER A 50 -7.82 53.86 -11.11
N LEU A 51 -8.61 54.47 -10.22
CA LEU A 51 -10.00 54.06 -9.94
C LEU A 51 -10.90 54.08 -11.18
N GLN A 52 -10.57 54.89 -12.20
CA GLN A 52 -11.27 54.91 -13.49
C GLN A 52 -10.66 53.92 -14.51
N MET A 53 -9.45 53.42 -14.28
CA MET A 53 -8.86 52.29 -15.00
C MET A 53 -9.20 50.97 -14.29
N GLN A 54 -10.49 50.73 -14.05
CA GLN A 54 -11.00 49.37 -13.93
C GLN A 54 -10.69 48.65 -15.24
N THR A 55 -9.60 47.89 -15.22
CA THR A 55 -9.13 47.02 -16.30
C THR A 55 -10.28 46.23 -16.93
N ASN A 56 -10.87 46.75 -18.01
CA ASN A 56 -11.76 46.02 -18.92
C ASN A 56 -12.68 45.03 -18.18
N GLN A 57 -13.29 45.44 -17.06
CA GLN A 57 -14.10 44.52 -16.26
C GLN A 57 -15.21 43.94 -17.15
N ASP A 58 -15.73 44.75 -18.07
CA ASP A 58 -16.70 44.36 -19.08
C ASP A 58 -16.18 43.28 -20.05
N LYS A 59 -14.96 43.38 -20.57
CA LYS A 59 -14.40 42.33 -21.46
C LYS A 59 -14.01 41.07 -20.70
N ALA A 60 -13.52 41.21 -19.46
CA ALA A 60 -13.26 40.08 -18.59
C ALA A 60 -14.57 39.38 -18.23
N TRP A 61 -15.64 40.15 -18.00
CA TRP A 61 -16.98 39.64 -17.74
C TRP A 61 -17.57 38.94 -18.97
N GLU A 62 -17.46 39.55 -20.16
CA GLU A 62 -17.87 38.93 -21.43
C GLU A 62 -17.12 37.63 -21.72
N THR A 63 -15.83 37.57 -21.37
CA THR A 63 -15.02 36.35 -21.54
C THR A 63 -15.50 35.24 -20.61
N ILE A 64 -15.87 35.58 -19.37
CA ILE A 64 -16.40 34.63 -18.39
C ILE A 64 -17.82 34.19 -18.76
N THR A 65 -18.70 35.11 -19.17
CA THR A 65 -20.09 34.78 -19.54
C THR A 65 -20.12 33.90 -20.79
N ASN A 66 -19.33 34.21 -21.82
CA ASN A 66 -19.24 33.38 -23.03
C ASN A 66 -18.66 31.99 -22.77
N GLN A 67 -17.75 31.86 -21.80
CA GLN A 67 -17.26 30.55 -21.37
C GLN A 67 -18.33 29.76 -20.62
N LEU A 68 -19.14 30.40 -19.77
CA LEU A 68 -20.23 29.75 -19.03
C LEU A 68 -21.39 29.32 -19.95
N GLU A 69 -21.76 30.15 -20.92
CA GLU A 69 -22.83 29.84 -21.90
C GLU A 69 -22.43 28.67 -22.80
N ASN A 70 -21.21 28.67 -23.33
CA ASN A 70 -20.70 27.56 -24.15
C ASN A 70 -20.42 26.27 -23.33
N THR A 71 -20.10 26.38 -22.03
CA THR A 71 -19.93 25.21 -21.14
C THR A 71 -21.27 24.62 -20.72
N SER A 72 -22.35 25.39 -20.74
CA SER A 72 -23.70 24.93 -20.34
C SER A 72 -24.36 23.99 -21.37
N HIS A 73 -23.90 23.98 -22.62
CA HIS A 73 -24.39 23.07 -23.67
C HIS A 73 -23.51 21.86 -23.92
N ALA A 74 -22.35 21.75 -23.24
CA ALA A 74 -21.64 20.49 -23.20
C ALA A 74 -22.46 19.54 -22.29
N PRO A 75 -23.01 18.42 -22.82
CA PRO A 75 -23.65 17.46 -21.95
C PRO A 75 -22.61 17.09 -20.90
N LEU A 76 -22.96 17.27 -19.62
CA LEU A 76 -22.12 16.82 -18.51
C LEU A 76 -21.84 15.35 -18.77
N GLN A 77 -20.64 15.05 -19.27
CA GLN A 77 -20.13 13.71 -19.30
C GLN A 77 -19.84 13.38 -17.83
N VAL A 78 -20.91 12.98 -17.14
CA VAL A 78 -20.81 12.32 -15.86
C VAL A 78 -19.92 11.12 -16.12
N LEU A 79 -18.64 11.23 -15.73
CA LEU A 79 -17.78 10.07 -15.67
C LEU A 79 -18.57 9.04 -14.85
N PRO A 80 -18.84 7.84 -15.41
CA PRO A 80 -19.58 6.84 -14.67
C PRO A 80 -18.82 6.65 -13.36
N ARG A 81 -19.50 6.92 -12.23
CA ARG A 81 -18.96 6.65 -10.90
C ARG A 81 -18.67 5.16 -10.88
N GLN A 82 -17.41 4.82 -11.13
CA GLN A 82 -16.96 3.47 -11.29
C GLN A 82 -17.04 2.84 -9.90
N ARG A 83 -18.20 2.26 -9.58
CA ARG A 83 -18.35 1.43 -8.40
C ARG A 83 -17.45 0.24 -8.65
N PHE A 84 -16.29 0.20 -7.99
CA PHE A 84 -15.52 -1.02 -7.93
C PHE A 84 -16.47 -2.11 -7.45
N PRO A 85 -16.69 -3.19 -8.21
CA PRO A 85 -17.53 -4.26 -7.75
C PRO A 85 -16.81 -4.90 -6.57
N LEU A 86 -17.26 -4.61 -5.35
CA LEU A 86 -16.80 -5.29 -4.13
C LEU A 86 -16.97 -6.82 -4.24
N ASN A 87 -17.73 -7.28 -5.24
CA ASN A 87 -17.95 -8.68 -5.58
C ASN A 87 -16.72 -9.41 -6.16
N LEU A 88 -15.65 -8.72 -6.57
CA LEU A 88 -14.45 -9.40 -7.10
C LEU A 88 -13.57 -9.98 -5.97
N TYR A 89 -13.58 -9.37 -4.79
CA TYR A 89 -12.84 -9.87 -3.62
C TYR A 89 -13.54 -11.06 -2.95
N GLY A 90 -14.86 -11.20 -3.12
CA GLY A 90 -15.62 -12.31 -2.54
C GLY A 90 -15.12 -13.67 -3.03
N LEU A 91 -14.73 -13.77 -4.29
CA LEU A 91 -14.25 -15.03 -4.89
C LEU A 91 -12.85 -15.39 -4.37
N ALA A 92 -11.95 -14.40 -4.26
CA ALA A 92 -10.60 -14.62 -3.74
C ALA A 92 -10.62 -14.99 -2.24
N VAL A 93 -11.44 -14.31 -1.43
CA VAL A 93 -11.59 -14.60 0.00
C VAL A 93 -12.25 -15.96 0.22
N SER A 94 -13.27 -16.30 -0.57
CA SER A 94 -13.92 -17.61 -0.51
C SER A 94 -12.94 -18.74 -0.87
N LEU A 95 -12.12 -18.55 -1.90
CA LEU A 95 -11.14 -19.56 -2.31
C LEU A 95 -10.05 -19.75 -1.24
N LEU A 96 -9.55 -18.66 -0.67
CA LEU A 96 -8.59 -18.70 0.44
C LEU A 96 -9.18 -19.41 1.66
N ALA A 97 -10.41 -19.07 2.05
CA ALA A 97 -11.11 -19.71 3.16
C ALA A 97 -11.32 -21.21 2.91
N CYS A 98 -11.74 -21.61 1.70
CA CYS A 98 -11.88 -23.01 1.33
C CYS A 98 -10.55 -23.77 1.41
N VAL A 99 -9.44 -23.19 0.95
CA VAL A 99 -8.11 -23.82 1.05
C VAL A 99 -7.68 -23.98 2.51
N LEU A 100 -7.91 -22.97 3.36
CA LEU A 100 -7.58 -23.04 4.78
C LEU A 100 -8.43 -24.08 5.52
N ILE A 101 -9.74 -24.12 5.25
CA ILE A 101 -10.67 -25.10 5.84
C ILE A 101 -10.28 -26.52 5.38
N ALA A 102 -10.02 -26.71 4.09
CA ALA A 102 -9.56 -27.99 3.57
C ALA A 102 -8.22 -28.40 4.22
N GLY A 103 -7.24 -27.50 4.28
CA GLY A 103 -5.96 -27.77 4.95
C GLY A 103 -6.12 -28.12 6.43
N TYR A 104 -7.08 -27.51 7.13
CA TYR A 104 -7.40 -27.83 8.51
C TYR A 104 -8.05 -29.21 8.66
N LEU A 105 -9.07 -29.53 7.84
CA LEU A 105 -9.78 -30.81 7.89
C LEU A 105 -8.92 -32.00 7.46
N PHE A 106 -8.04 -31.81 6.47
CA PHE A 106 -7.15 -32.86 5.95
C PHE A 106 -5.76 -32.86 6.61
N LYS A 107 -5.58 -32.10 7.69
CA LYS A 107 -4.31 -31.99 8.42
C LYS A 107 -3.76 -33.35 8.82
N ASP A 108 -4.56 -34.20 9.46
CA ASP A 108 -4.09 -35.49 9.99
C ASP A 108 -3.64 -36.44 8.87
N GLN A 109 -4.28 -36.40 7.70
CA GLN A 109 -3.90 -37.23 6.57
C GLN A 109 -2.56 -36.84 5.96
N TRP A 110 -2.18 -35.57 6.01
CA TRP A 110 -0.86 -35.12 5.54
C TRP A 110 0.23 -35.30 6.59
N GLN A 111 -0.14 -35.28 7.87
CA GLN A 111 0.78 -35.44 8.98
C GLN A 111 1.13 -36.90 9.24
N ILE A 112 0.21 -37.84 9.03
CA ILE A 112 0.44 -39.27 9.28
C ILE A 112 1.03 -39.93 8.03
N LYS A 113 2.17 -40.61 8.19
CA LYS A 113 2.72 -41.50 7.17
C LYS A 113 2.40 -42.93 7.55
N THR A 114 1.70 -43.64 6.66
CA THR A 114 1.34 -45.05 6.81
C THR A 114 2.12 -45.90 5.82
N LEU A 115 2.77 -46.94 6.33
CA LEU A 115 3.56 -47.92 5.58
C LEU A 115 2.90 -49.28 5.76
N LYS A 116 2.63 -49.97 4.65
CA LYS A 116 1.96 -51.27 4.63
C LYS A 116 2.78 -52.27 3.83
N THR A 117 2.80 -53.51 4.27
CA THR A 117 3.35 -54.66 3.54
C THR A 117 2.22 -55.54 3.02
N GLN A 118 2.43 -56.13 1.85
CA GLN A 118 1.53 -57.13 1.30
C GLN A 118 1.72 -58.50 1.99
N PRO A 119 0.78 -59.45 1.83
CA PRO A 119 0.99 -60.82 2.28
C PRO A 119 2.26 -61.43 1.65
N GLY A 120 3.11 -62.06 2.46
CA GLY A 120 4.41 -62.61 2.02
C GLY A 120 5.52 -61.58 1.81
N GLU A 121 5.27 -60.28 2.03
CA GLU A 121 6.26 -59.21 1.84
C GLU A 121 6.90 -58.79 3.17
N VAL A 122 8.23 -58.74 3.22
CA VAL A 122 8.99 -58.17 4.34
C VAL A 122 9.71 -56.92 3.85
N ARG A 123 9.59 -55.80 4.59
CA ARG A 123 10.24 -54.54 4.23
C ARG A 123 11.07 -53.99 5.37
N THR A 124 12.32 -53.63 5.06
CA THR A 124 13.18 -52.86 5.96
C THR A 124 13.02 -51.37 5.68
N LEU A 125 12.74 -50.60 6.72
CA LEU A 125 12.40 -49.19 6.66
C LEU A 125 13.27 -48.42 7.66
N GLU A 126 13.74 -47.25 7.25
CA GLU A 126 14.43 -46.32 8.14
C GLU A 126 13.47 -45.22 8.61
N LEU A 127 13.40 -45.04 9.93
CA LEU A 127 12.60 -44.00 10.57
C LEU A 127 13.33 -42.64 10.56
N PRO A 128 12.62 -41.51 10.71
CA PRO A 128 13.24 -40.18 10.71
C PRO A 128 14.26 -39.89 11.83
N ASP A 129 14.36 -40.78 12.82
CA ASP A 129 15.32 -40.75 13.93
C ASP A 129 16.58 -41.59 13.64
N GLY A 130 16.65 -42.27 12.48
CA GLY A 130 17.73 -43.19 12.11
C GLY A 130 17.57 -44.60 12.67
N SER A 131 16.44 -44.92 13.32
CA SER A 131 16.12 -46.29 13.73
C SER A 131 15.72 -47.14 12.52
N GLN A 132 16.09 -48.42 12.52
CA GLN A 132 15.65 -49.36 11.50
C GLN A 132 14.46 -50.19 11.99
N VAL A 133 13.48 -50.41 11.12
CA VAL A 133 12.30 -51.23 11.39
C VAL A 133 12.15 -52.24 10.26
N ILE A 134 12.05 -53.51 10.63
CA ILE A 134 11.71 -54.59 9.71
C ILE A 134 10.23 -54.89 9.91
N LEU A 135 9.41 -54.58 8.90
CA LEU A 135 7.96 -54.79 8.92
C LEU A 135 7.67 -56.14 8.25
N ASN A 136 7.03 -57.06 8.98
CA ASN A 136 6.67 -58.39 8.49
C ASN A 136 5.47 -58.35 7.54
N SER A 137 5.08 -59.51 6.99
CA SER A 137 3.96 -59.60 6.06
C SER A 137 2.63 -59.12 6.65
N ASN A 138 1.79 -58.52 5.81
CA ASN A 138 0.44 -58.04 6.19
C ASN A 138 0.44 -57.14 7.43
N SER A 139 1.47 -56.31 7.59
CA SER A 139 1.65 -55.43 8.73
C SER A 139 1.57 -53.96 8.30
N THR A 140 1.07 -53.11 9.20
CA THR A 140 0.87 -51.68 8.97
C THR A 140 1.53 -50.89 10.08
N LEU A 141 2.37 -49.92 9.70
CA LEU A 141 3.04 -49.01 10.61
C LEU A 141 2.69 -47.55 10.24
N SER A 142 2.20 -46.78 11.20
CA SER A 142 1.83 -45.38 11.02
C SER A 142 2.50 -44.47 12.05
N TYR A 143 2.98 -43.31 11.63
CA TYR A 143 3.59 -42.32 12.52
C TYR A 143 3.41 -40.88 12.01
N ASN A 144 3.46 -39.90 12.91
CA ASN A 144 3.36 -38.48 12.54
C ASN A 144 4.72 -37.95 12.04
N ARG A 145 4.79 -37.51 10.79
CA ARG A 145 6.03 -37.06 10.11
C ARG A 145 6.68 -35.83 10.76
N PHE A 146 5.86 -34.93 11.30
CA PHE A 146 6.34 -33.64 11.80
C PHE A 146 6.66 -33.68 13.29
N SER A 147 5.89 -34.44 14.08
CA SER A 147 6.13 -34.58 15.53
C SER A 147 7.10 -35.72 15.88
N PHE A 148 7.49 -36.58 14.92
CA PHE A 148 8.27 -37.80 15.19
C PHE A 148 9.54 -37.58 16.01
N LYS A 149 10.26 -36.49 15.74
CA LYS A 149 11.52 -36.16 16.44
C LYS A 149 11.33 -35.77 17.90
N ASN A 150 10.16 -35.22 18.24
CA ASN A 150 9.85 -34.75 19.59
C ASN A 150 9.05 -35.80 20.37
N GLN A 151 8.17 -36.52 19.69
CA GLN A 151 7.32 -37.57 20.23
C GLN A 151 7.36 -38.77 19.28
N ARG A 152 8.08 -39.82 19.68
CA ARG A 152 8.21 -41.07 18.92
C ARG A 152 6.96 -41.94 19.07
N ASN A 153 5.80 -41.41 18.66
CA ASN A 153 4.54 -42.14 18.64
C ASN A 153 4.40 -42.93 17.33
N ILE A 154 4.30 -44.25 17.47
CA ILE A 154 4.15 -45.20 16.37
C ILE A 154 2.90 -46.03 16.66
N GLN A 155 2.03 -46.18 15.68
CA GLN A 155 0.92 -47.13 15.70
C GLN A 155 1.29 -48.30 14.79
N LEU A 156 1.31 -49.51 15.36
CA LEU A 156 1.60 -50.75 14.64
C LEU A 156 0.40 -51.68 14.68
N THR A 157 0.12 -52.34 13.57
CA THR A 157 -0.85 -53.44 13.46
C THR A 157 -0.17 -54.59 12.72
N GLY A 158 -0.12 -55.77 13.33
CA GLY A 158 0.67 -56.91 12.83
C GLY A 158 2.00 -57.02 13.60
N GLU A 159 3.07 -57.36 12.87
CA GLU A 159 4.38 -57.66 13.47
C GLU A 159 5.48 -56.80 12.84
N ALA A 160 6.37 -56.30 13.68
CA ALA A 160 7.57 -55.59 13.25
C ALA A 160 8.70 -55.79 14.26
N GLU A 161 9.92 -55.85 13.75
CA GLU A 161 11.13 -55.87 14.54
C GLU A 161 11.78 -54.47 14.51
N PHE A 162 12.07 -53.93 15.70
CA PHE A 162 12.65 -52.60 15.84
C PHE A 162 14.11 -52.69 16.25
N ASN A 163 15.01 -52.27 15.37
CA ASN A 163 16.39 -52.01 15.71
C ASN A 163 16.55 -50.50 15.97
N ALA A 164 16.20 -50.11 17.20
CA ALA A 164 16.25 -48.73 17.63
C ALA A 164 17.68 -48.30 17.95
N ASN A 165 18.11 -47.16 17.40
CA ASN A 165 19.35 -46.52 17.83
C ASN A 165 19.06 -45.80 19.15
N ILE A 166 19.34 -46.44 20.28
CA ILE A 166 18.85 -46.00 21.60
C ILE A 166 19.53 -44.69 22.00
N LYS A 167 18.84 -43.56 21.86
CA LYS A 167 18.89 -42.49 22.87
C LYS A 167 17.70 -42.71 23.80
N LYS A 168 18.02 -43.17 25.03
CA LYS A 168 17.13 -43.49 26.16
C LYS A 168 15.74 -42.86 26.04
N THR A 169 14.69 -43.67 25.97
CA THR A 169 13.29 -43.21 26.15
C THR A 169 12.52 -44.25 26.97
N THR A 170 11.92 -43.75 28.05
CA THR A 170 11.13 -44.47 29.06
C THR A 170 9.92 -45.15 28.44
N LEU A 171 9.76 -46.45 28.69
CA LEU A 171 8.61 -47.26 28.26
C LEU A 171 7.44 -47.02 29.22
N LEU A 172 6.30 -46.54 28.73
CA LEU A 172 5.02 -46.66 29.42
C LEU A 172 4.34 -47.94 28.91
N SER A 173 4.19 -48.89 29.84
CA SER A 173 3.64 -50.24 29.65
C SER A 173 2.26 -50.23 29.00
N GLY A 174 2.10 -50.98 27.91
CA GLY A 174 0.79 -51.37 27.39
C GLY A 174 0.19 -52.47 28.27
N SER A 175 -1.01 -52.24 28.77
CA SER A 175 -1.80 -53.21 29.53
C SER A 175 -2.49 -54.19 28.58
N THR A 176 -2.18 -55.48 28.67
CA THR A 176 -3.01 -56.57 28.12
C THR A 176 -4.12 -56.94 29.12
N PRO A 177 -5.37 -57.15 28.69
CA PRO A 177 -6.43 -57.61 29.59
C PRO A 177 -6.27 -59.11 29.88
N PRO A 178 -6.57 -59.59 31.11
CA PRO A 178 -6.59 -61.01 31.41
C PRO A 178 -7.88 -61.66 30.88
N THR A 179 -7.74 -62.92 30.43
CA THR A 179 -8.81 -63.89 30.13
C THR A 179 -9.69 -64.21 31.32
#